data_AF-A0A2M7QRQ1-F1
#
_entry.id   AF-A0A2M7QRQ1-F1
#
_cell.length_a   1.000
_cell.length_b   1.000
_cell.length_c   1.000
_cell.angle_alpha   90.00
_cell.angle_beta   90.00
_cell.angle_gamma   90.00
#
_symmetry.space_group_name_H-M   'P 1'
#
loop_
_entity.id
_entity.type
_entity.pdbx_description
1 polymer ?
#
loop_
_entity_poly.entity_id
_entity_poly.type
_entity_poly.pdbx_seq_one_letter_code
_entity_poly.pdbx_strand_id
1 'polypeptide(L)'
;MHTPRLALAAVLLSAAPALAQQAAPQTSPALSACAPRDSIVAQLEKKYGETRRGAGLQNRGAVTEVFASAATGTWTIIVTRPDGVSCAVAAGEAWLEETALSALPPV
;
A
#
# COMPACT_ATOMS: atom_id res chain seq x y z
N MET A 1 64.70 2.79 42.92
CA MET A 1 64.03 4.05 42.51
C MET A 1 63.39 3.79 41.15
N HIS A 2 62.10 3.48 41.11
CA HIS A 2 61.37 3.20 39.87
C HIS A 2 60.04 3.94 39.92
N THR A 3 59.90 5.01 39.16
CA THR A 3 58.62 5.69 38.90
C THR A 3 58.26 5.47 37.43
N PRO A 4 57.14 4.79 37.11
CA PRO A 4 56.69 4.64 35.74
C PRO A 4 56.04 5.93 35.26
N ARG A 5 56.39 6.37 34.05
CA ARG A 5 55.74 7.48 33.35
C ARG A 5 54.28 7.11 33.09
N LEU A 6 53.33 7.86 33.66
CA LEU A 6 51.92 7.79 33.26
C LEU A 6 51.82 8.26 31.80
N ALA A 7 51.50 7.35 30.89
CA ALA A 7 51.03 7.69 29.56
C ALA A 7 49.56 8.11 29.68
N LEU A 8 49.26 9.40 29.49
CA LEU A 8 47.89 9.86 29.28
C LEU A 8 47.41 9.34 27.92
N ALA A 9 46.59 8.31 27.92
CA ALA A 9 45.80 7.93 26.75
C ALA A 9 44.65 8.92 26.59
N ALA A 10 44.77 9.83 25.62
CA ALA A 10 43.69 10.72 25.23
C ALA A 10 42.60 9.89 24.50
N VAL A 11 41.49 9.62 25.18
CA VAL A 11 40.32 8.99 24.57
C VAL A 11 39.60 10.06 23.73
N LEU A 12 39.77 10.00 22.42
CA LEU A 12 39.05 10.83 21.46
C LEU A 12 37.62 10.29 21.32
N LEU A 13 36.67 10.94 22.01
CA LEU A 13 35.24 10.64 21.92
C LEU A 13 34.71 11.08 20.54
N SER A 14 34.60 10.14 19.62
CA SER A 14 34.06 10.38 18.27
C SER A 14 32.53 10.36 18.33
N ALA A 15 31.91 11.53 18.37
CA ALA A 15 30.46 11.64 18.27
C ALA A 15 30.02 11.36 16.82
N ALA A 16 29.49 10.16 16.55
CA ALA A 16 28.90 9.84 15.25
C ALA A 16 27.51 10.51 15.15
N PRO A 17 27.23 11.33 14.12
CA PRO A 17 25.90 11.90 13.94
C PRO A 17 24.93 10.81 13.51
N ALA A 18 23.86 10.61 14.28
CA ALA A 18 22.76 9.74 13.88
C ALA A 18 22.05 10.38 12.68
N LEU A 19 22.21 9.78 11.49
CA LEU A 19 21.40 10.11 10.31
C LEU A 19 19.96 9.69 10.58
N ALA A 20 19.12 10.64 10.97
CA ALA A 20 17.68 10.46 10.99
C ALA A 20 17.20 10.25 9.53
N GLN A 21 16.85 9.02 9.17
CA GLN A 21 16.17 8.72 7.91
C GLN A 21 14.76 9.32 7.99
N GLN A 22 14.54 10.48 7.38
CA GLN A 22 13.20 11.00 7.21
C GLN A 22 12.46 10.11 6.21
N ALA A 23 11.50 9.32 6.69
CA ALA A 23 10.53 8.66 5.82
C ALA A 23 9.73 9.76 5.10
N ALA A 24 9.93 9.91 3.80
CA ALA A 24 9.13 10.82 2.99
C ALA A 24 7.66 10.33 3.00
N PRO A 25 6.67 11.23 3.15
CA PRO A 25 5.27 10.85 3.04
C PRO A 25 5.01 10.30 1.63
N GLN A 26 4.59 9.04 1.55
CA GLN A 26 4.14 8.40 0.32
C GLN A 26 2.73 8.91 0.01
N THR A 27 2.61 10.06 -0.64
CA THR A 27 1.32 10.47 -1.22
C THR A 27 1.03 9.58 -2.43
N SER A 28 0.23 8.52 -2.23
CA SER A 28 -0.43 7.86 -3.35
C SER A 28 -1.30 8.90 -4.05
N PRO A 29 -1.14 9.14 -5.38
CA PRO A 29 -2.03 10.03 -6.09
C PRO A 29 -3.47 9.54 -5.88
N ALA A 30 -4.36 10.44 -5.45
CA ALA A 30 -5.77 10.11 -5.30
C ALA A 30 -6.27 9.57 -6.64
N LEU A 31 -6.46 8.25 -6.73
CA LEU A 31 -7.09 7.61 -7.86
C LEU A 31 -8.50 8.17 -7.88
N SER A 32 -8.76 9.11 -8.78
CA SER A 32 -10.10 9.68 -9.00
C SER A 32 -10.47 9.50 -10.46
N ALA A 33 -10.13 8.35 -11.02
CA ALA A 33 -10.54 7.98 -12.37
C ALA A 33 -11.99 7.46 -12.29
N CYS A 34 -12.93 8.30 -12.70
CA CYS A 34 -14.34 7.95 -12.77
C CYS A 34 -14.78 7.75 -14.23
N ALA A 35 -15.64 6.76 -14.46
CA ALA A 35 -16.22 6.46 -15.77
C ALA A 35 -17.51 5.64 -15.58
N PRO A 36 -18.29 5.35 -16.65
CA PRO A 36 -19.34 4.34 -16.56
C PRO A 36 -18.76 3.02 -16.02
N ARG A 37 -19.48 2.37 -15.10
CA ARG A 37 -18.99 1.16 -14.41
C ARG A 37 -18.43 0.11 -15.37
N ASP A 38 -19.14 -0.17 -16.46
CA ASP A 38 -18.75 -1.21 -17.41
C ASP A 38 -17.42 -0.88 -18.11
N SER A 39 -17.14 0.40 -18.36
CA SER A 39 -15.86 0.84 -18.93
C SER A 39 -14.70 0.60 -17.96
N ILE A 40 -14.90 0.85 -16.66
CA ILE A 40 -13.87 0.57 -15.64
C ILE A 40 -13.65 -0.93 -15.53
N VAL A 41 -14.71 -1.72 -15.38
CA VAL A 41 -14.61 -3.18 -15.23
C VAL A 41 -13.90 -3.79 -16.44
N ALA A 42 -14.27 -3.40 -17.66
CA ALA A 42 -13.62 -3.89 -18.87
C ALA A 42 -12.12 -3.51 -18.92
N GLN A 43 -11.76 -2.32 -18.44
CA GLN A 43 -10.36 -1.92 -18.36
C GLN A 43 -9.59 -2.72 -17.30
N LEU A 44 -10.19 -2.96 -16.13
CA LEU A 44 -9.58 -3.76 -15.06
C LEU A 44 -9.29 -5.19 -15.52
N GLU A 45 -10.26 -5.82 -16.16
CA GLU A 45 -10.11 -7.15 -16.73
C GLU A 45 -9.03 -7.16 -17.84
N LYS A 46 -9.15 -6.27 -18.83
CA LYS A 46 -8.27 -6.29 -20.02
C LYS A 46 -6.82 -5.92 -19.71
N LYS A 47 -6.59 -4.94 -18.83
CA LYS A 47 -5.25 -4.38 -18.58
C LYS A 47 -4.54 -5.05 -17.43
N TYR A 48 -5.27 -5.43 -16.39
CA TYR A 48 -4.69 -5.91 -15.13
C TYR A 48 -5.05 -7.38 -14.84
N GLY A 49 -5.96 -7.98 -15.61
CA GLY A 49 -6.47 -9.33 -15.35
C GLY A 49 -7.32 -9.41 -14.09
N GLU A 50 -7.79 -8.27 -13.58
CA GLU A 50 -8.51 -8.22 -12.32
C GLU A 50 -9.96 -8.64 -12.50
N THR A 51 -10.43 -9.51 -11.60
CA THR A 51 -11.82 -9.96 -11.55
C THR A 51 -12.41 -9.63 -10.18
N ARG A 52 -13.75 -9.52 -10.10
CA ARG A 52 -14.43 -9.11 -8.87
C ARG A 52 -14.26 -10.18 -7.78
N ARG A 53 -13.72 -9.77 -6.64
CA ARG A 53 -13.52 -10.60 -5.43
C ARG A 53 -14.65 -10.45 -4.43
N GLY A 54 -15.29 -9.29 -4.38
CA GLY A 54 -16.40 -9.02 -3.47
C GLY A 54 -17.13 -7.72 -3.82
N ALA A 55 -18.33 -7.55 -3.25
CA ALA A 55 -19.12 -6.35 -3.39
C ALA A 55 -20.02 -6.13 -2.17
N GLY A 56 -20.37 -4.88 -1.89
CA GLY A 56 -21.29 -4.50 -0.82
C GLY A 56 -22.04 -3.21 -1.12
N LEU A 57 -23.30 -3.15 -0.71
CA LEU A 57 -24.12 -1.94 -0.81
C LEU A 57 -23.78 -1.00 0.35
N GLN A 58 -23.42 0.23 0.04
CA GLN A 58 -23.25 1.30 1.00
C GLN A 58 -24.59 1.99 1.31
N ASN A 59 -24.58 2.81 2.35
CA ASN A 59 -25.66 3.76 2.61
C ASN A 59 -25.91 4.64 1.38
N ARG A 60 -27.17 5.00 1.12
CA ARG A 60 -27.60 5.81 -0.04
C ARG A 60 -27.47 5.11 -1.41
N GLY A 61 -27.28 3.79 -1.43
CA GLY A 61 -27.41 2.99 -2.65
C GLY A 61 -26.16 2.93 -3.53
N ALA A 62 -25.02 3.46 -3.09
CA ALA A 62 -23.75 3.23 -3.78
C ALA A 62 -23.26 1.80 -3.54
N VAL A 63 -22.50 1.23 -4.46
CA VAL A 63 -21.93 -0.13 -4.36
C VAL A 63 -20.41 -0.03 -4.31
N THR A 64 -19.79 -0.62 -3.29
CA THR A 64 -18.33 -0.84 -3.26
C THR A 64 -18.03 -2.20 -3.82
N GLU A 65 -17.02 -2.29 -4.68
CA GLU A 65 -16.56 -3.54 -5.26
C GLU A 65 -15.04 -3.62 -5.14
N VAL A 66 -14.55 -4.83 -4.88
CA VAL A 66 -13.12 -5.15 -4.83
C VAL A 66 -12.79 -6.05 -6.00
N PHE A 67 -11.77 -5.67 -6.77
CA PHE A 67 -11.23 -6.40 -7.91
C PHE A 67 -9.79 -6.76 -7.63
N ALA A 68 -9.37 -7.96 -8.04
CA ALA A 68 -7.99 -8.39 -7.91
C ALA A 68 -7.63 -9.47 -8.92
N SER A 69 -6.33 -9.61 -9.15
CA SER A 69 -5.72 -10.65 -9.96
C SER A 69 -4.64 -11.35 -9.14
N ALA A 70 -4.85 -12.63 -8.83
CA ALA A 70 -3.81 -13.43 -8.18
C ALA A 70 -2.60 -13.67 -9.10
N ALA A 71 -2.80 -13.60 -10.43
CA ALA A 71 -1.75 -13.83 -11.41
C ALA A 71 -0.77 -12.65 -11.54
N THR A 72 -1.29 -11.42 -11.49
CA THR A 72 -0.48 -10.19 -11.59
C THR A 72 -0.20 -9.57 -10.21
N GLY A 73 -0.93 -9.99 -9.18
CA GLY A 73 -0.88 -9.39 -7.84
C GLY A 73 -1.53 -8.02 -7.75
N THR A 74 -2.18 -7.53 -8.81
CA THR A 74 -2.82 -6.20 -8.80
C THR A 74 -4.20 -6.25 -8.16
N TRP A 75 -4.63 -5.12 -7.61
CA TRP A 75 -5.96 -4.97 -7.05
C TRP A 75 -6.48 -3.53 -7.20
N THR A 76 -7.80 -3.41 -7.28
CA THR A 76 -8.52 -2.13 -7.37
C THR A 76 -9.81 -2.18 -6.56
N ILE A 77 -10.13 -1.10 -5.85
CA ILE A 77 -11.43 -0.88 -5.22
C ILE A 77 -12.15 0.23 -5.99
N ILE A 78 -13.39 -0.03 -6.38
CA ILE A 78 -14.26 0.96 -7.03
C ILE A 78 -15.51 1.23 -6.18
N VAL A 79 -16.05 2.44 -6.30
CA VAL A 79 -17.35 2.82 -5.75
C VAL A 79 -18.27 3.30 -6.87
N THR A 80 -19.38 2.60 -7.06
CA THR A 80 -20.39 2.90 -8.08
C THR A 80 -21.58 3.60 -7.45
N ARG A 81 -21.94 4.78 -7.95
CA ARG A 81 -23.12 5.53 -7.52
C ARG A 81 -24.39 5.01 -8.23
N PRO A 82 -25.59 5.35 -7.72
CA PRO A 82 -26.86 4.97 -8.37
C PRO A 82 -27.02 5.45 -9.82
N ASP A 83 -26.29 6.49 -10.23
CA ASP A 83 -26.28 6.99 -11.62
C ASP A 83 -25.37 6.18 -12.56
N GLY A 84 -24.79 5.07 -12.07
CA GLY A 84 -23.96 4.16 -12.86
C GLY A 84 -22.52 4.61 -13.05
N VAL A 85 -22.15 5.80 -12.52
CA VAL A 85 -20.76 6.26 -12.51
C VAL A 85 -20.01 5.52 -11.42
N SER A 86 -18.88 4.93 -11.78
CA SER A 86 -17.96 4.29 -10.85
C SER A 86 -16.64 5.05 -10.82
N CYS A 87 -16.01 5.10 -9.65
CA CYS A 87 -14.70 5.70 -9.45
C CYS A 87 -13.79 4.67 -8.80
N ALA A 88 -12.59 4.47 -9.33
CA ALA A 88 -11.53 3.82 -8.56
C ALA A 88 -11.21 4.71 -7.36
N VAL A 89 -11.18 4.15 -6.15
CA VAL A 89 -10.91 4.88 -4.90
C VAL A 89 -9.64 4.40 -4.20
N ALA A 90 -9.17 3.20 -4.56
CA ALA A 90 -7.89 2.65 -4.16
C ALA A 90 -7.44 1.63 -5.21
N ALA A 91 -6.14 1.49 -5.41
CA ALA A 91 -5.54 0.44 -6.22
C ALA A 91 -4.09 0.22 -5.78
N GLY A 92 -3.54 -0.93 -6.15
CA GLY A 92 -2.16 -1.25 -5.84
C GLY A 92 -1.75 -2.62 -6.34
N GLU A 93 -0.69 -3.12 -5.74
CA GLU A 93 -0.06 -4.40 -6.04
C GLU A 93 0.00 -5.26 -4.76
N ALA A 94 0.61 -6.44 -4.87
CA ALA A 94 0.76 -7.42 -3.81
C ALA A 94 -0.59 -7.84 -3.18
N TRP A 95 -1.56 -8.20 -4.01
CA TRP A 95 -2.80 -8.83 -3.56
C TRP A 95 -2.49 -10.11 -2.77
N LEU A 96 -3.02 -10.18 -1.54
CA LEU A 96 -2.89 -11.33 -0.67
C LEU A 96 -4.25 -12.02 -0.54
N GLU A 97 -4.27 -13.31 -0.83
CA GLU A 97 -5.42 -14.16 -0.51
C GLU A 97 -5.55 -14.33 1.01
N GLU A 98 -6.76 -14.59 1.50
CA GLU A 98 -7.02 -14.80 2.94
C GLU A 98 -6.10 -15.85 3.55
N THR A 99 -5.85 -16.94 2.83
CA THR A 99 -4.91 -17.98 3.27
C THR A 99 -3.48 -17.44 3.46
N ALA A 100 -3.02 -16.56 2.57
CA ALA A 100 -1.70 -15.94 2.69
C ALA A 100 -1.64 -14.96 3.88
N LEU A 101 -2.72 -14.21 4.12
CA LEU A 101 -2.85 -13.32 5.28
C LEU A 101 -2.78 -14.11 6.61
N SER A 102 -3.47 -15.25 6.71
CA SER A 102 -3.49 -16.08 7.91
C SER A 102 -2.12 -16.68 8.31
N ALA A 103 -1.18 -16.71 7.36
CA ALA A 103 0.19 -17.20 7.59
C ALA A 103 1.15 -16.10 8.07
N LEU A 104 0.75 -14.83 8.02
CA LEU A 104 1.59 -13.72 8.53
C LEU A 104 1.56 -13.70 10.06
N PRO A 105 2.69 -13.39 10.72
CA PRO A 105 2.68 -13.15 12.16
C PRO A 105 1.73 -11.99 12.50
N PRO A 106 1.04 -12.04 13.65
CA PRO A 106 0.15 -10.95 14.06
C PRO A 106 0.95 -9.64 14.20
N VAL A 107 0.36 -8.56 13.67
CA VAL A 107 0.88 -7.19 13.76
C VAL A 107 0.54 -6.54 15.09
#